data_AF-A0A4Q4Z3C4-F1
#
_entry.id   AF-A0A4Q4Z3C4-F1
#
_cell.length_a   1.000
_cell.length_b   1.000
_cell.length_c   1.000
_cell.angle_alpha   90.00
_cell.angle_beta   90.00
_cell.angle_gamma   90.00
#
_symmetry.space_group_name_H-M   'P 1'
#
loop_
_entity.id
_entity.type
_entity.pdbx_description
1 polymer ?
#
loop_
_entity_poly.entity_id
_entity_poly.type
_entity_poly.pdbx_seq_one_letter_code
_entity_poly.pdbx_strand_id
1 'polypeptide(L)'
;MSYGLRDIGGERVELCDECGFDSREPRDLLAAFAATFVALEQLGGHPDAGRRPEAETWSGTEYVEHCVDGADQTVALCNRAAGRPESEPPVSLSDAADGTAALVHQLTDAQWDAPTDAWPFEVSVRLAMIHLLHDLEHHVWDIRRGYAKLALADGIEVATSSR
;
A
#
# COMPACT_ATOMS: atom_id res chain seq x y z
N MET A 1 12.50 4.41 -7.70
CA MET A 1 11.77 4.79 -6.49
C MET A 1 12.34 6.02 -5.83
N SER A 2 11.68 7.16 -6.03
CA SER A 2 11.90 8.37 -5.24
C SER A 2 10.61 8.83 -4.58
N TYR A 3 9.99 7.94 -3.81
CA TYR A 3 9.09 8.40 -2.77
C TYR A 3 9.86 8.80 -1.51
N GLY A 4 9.25 9.64 -0.68
CA GLY A 4 9.76 9.85 0.65
C GLY A 4 9.12 11.03 1.37
N LEU A 5 9.39 11.07 2.66
CA LEU A 5 8.90 12.13 3.54
C LEU A 5 9.67 13.43 3.31
N ARG A 6 8.96 14.55 3.33
CA ARG A 6 9.46 15.91 3.15
C ARG A 6 8.87 16.82 4.22
N ASP A 7 9.66 17.76 4.72
CA ASP A 7 9.14 18.85 5.55
C ASP A 7 8.69 19.99 4.64
N ILE A 8 7.39 20.19 4.52
CA ILE A 8 6.79 21.23 3.67
C ILE A 8 5.90 22.09 4.56
N GLY A 9 6.29 23.35 4.79
CA GLY A 9 5.50 24.26 5.62
C GLY A 9 5.40 23.87 7.10
N GLY A 10 6.33 23.05 7.62
CA GLY A 10 6.31 22.54 8.99
C GLY A 10 5.50 21.26 9.19
N GLU A 11 4.93 20.72 8.12
CA GLU A 11 4.23 19.43 8.10
C GLU A 11 5.08 18.36 7.41
N ARG A 12 5.03 17.13 7.93
CA ARG A 12 5.66 15.98 7.31
C ARG A 12 4.74 15.40 6.24
N VAL A 13 5.17 15.47 4.99
CA VAL A 13 4.38 15.08 3.80
C VAL A 13 5.09 13.95 3.07
N GLU A 14 4.36 12.90 2.72
CA GLU A 14 4.84 11.86 1.82
C GLU A 14 4.46 12.20 0.37
N LEU A 15 5.45 12.16 -0.52
CA LEU A 15 5.27 12.35 -1.95
C LEU A 15 5.90 11.19 -2.71
N CYS A 16 5.29 10.78 -3.83
CA CYS A 16 5.82 9.77 -4.73
C CYS A 16 5.73 10.25 -6.19
N ASP A 17 6.86 10.25 -6.89
CA ASP A 17 6.93 10.67 -8.30
C ASP A 17 6.62 9.56 -9.31
N GLU A 18 6.49 8.31 -8.86
CA GLU A 18 6.17 7.18 -9.72
C GLU A 18 4.66 6.95 -9.83
N CYS A 19 3.95 6.86 -8.70
CA CYS A 19 2.50 6.68 -8.68
C CYS A 19 1.73 8.00 -8.52
N GLY A 20 2.42 9.12 -8.25
CA GLY A 20 1.80 10.43 -8.06
C GLY A 20 1.17 10.64 -6.69
N PHE A 21 1.46 9.78 -5.70
CA PHE A 21 0.93 9.91 -4.34
C PHE A 21 1.34 11.24 -3.69
N ASP A 22 0.39 11.89 -3.03
CA ASP A 22 0.59 13.12 -2.27
C ASP A 22 -0.26 13.07 -0.98
N SER A 23 0.39 12.97 0.17
CA SER A 23 -0.31 12.84 1.46
C SER A 23 -1.08 14.08 1.90
N ARG A 24 -0.95 15.20 1.19
CA ARG A 24 -1.73 16.43 1.47
C ARG A 24 -3.14 16.38 0.90
N GLU A 25 -3.37 15.50 -0.08
CA GLU A 25 -4.69 15.35 -0.66
C GLU A 25 -5.66 14.77 0.39
N PRO A 26 -6.83 15.38 0.59
CA PRO A 26 -7.80 14.85 1.54
C PRO A 26 -8.33 13.49 1.07
N ARG A 27 -8.27 12.49 1.95
CA ARG A 27 -8.73 11.12 1.66
C ARG A 27 -9.62 10.58 2.77
N ASP A 28 -10.68 9.89 2.36
CA ASP A 28 -11.38 8.95 3.25
C ASP A 28 -10.55 7.66 3.30
N LEU A 29 -9.76 7.51 4.37
CA LEU A 29 -8.85 6.38 4.51
C LEU A 29 -9.58 5.03 4.46
N LEU A 30 -10.79 4.94 5.04
CA LEU A 30 -11.53 3.69 5.07
C LEU A 30 -11.96 3.28 3.66
N ALA A 31 -12.51 4.24 2.90
CA ALA A 31 -12.90 4.01 1.51
C ALA A 31 -11.68 3.72 0.61
N ALA A 32 -10.57 4.44 0.83
CA ALA A 32 -9.35 4.25 0.05
C ALA A 32 -8.73 2.86 0.28
N PHE A 33 -8.57 2.43 1.54
CA PHE A 33 -8.08 1.08 1.84
C PHE A 33 -8.98 0.00 1.25
N ALA A 34 -10.31 0.11 1.43
CA ALA A 34 -11.23 -0.86 0.88
C ALA A 34 -11.11 -0.99 -0.65
N ALA A 35 -11.01 0.14 -1.36
CA ALA A 35 -10.83 0.14 -2.81
C ALA A 35 -9.49 -0.50 -3.23
N THR A 36 -8.41 -0.21 -2.49
CA THR A 36 -7.08 -0.74 -2.77
C THR A 36 -6.99 -2.25 -2.53
N PHE A 37 -7.54 -2.75 -1.42
CA PHE A 37 -7.57 -4.20 -1.16
C PHE A 37 -8.41 -4.95 -2.21
N VAL A 38 -9.55 -4.41 -2.63
CA VAL A 38 -10.34 -5.00 -3.73
C VAL A 38 -9.54 -5.03 -5.04
N ALA A 39 -8.77 -3.99 -5.34
CA ALA A 39 -7.91 -3.97 -6.53
C ALA A 39 -6.80 -5.03 -6.44
N LEU A 40 -6.17 -5.18 -5.27
CA LEU A 40 -5.15 -6.20 -5.03
C LEU A 40 -5.71 -7.62 -5.18
N GLU A 41 -6.91 -7.89 -4.66
CA GLU A 41 -7.57 -9.20 -4.83
C GLU A 41 -7.85 -9.52 -6.31
N GLN A 42 -8.38 -8.54 -7.05
CA GLN A 42 -8.64 -8.71 -8.48
C GLN A 42 -7.35 -8.97 -9.27
N LEU A 43 -6.28 -8.23 -8.95
CA LEU A 43 -4.99 -8.39 -9.59
C LEU A 43 -4.33 -9.72 -9.22
N GLY A 44 -4.43 -10.16 -7.96
CA GLY A 44 -3.93 -11.46 -7.51
C GLY A 44 -4.65 -12.65 -8.16
N GLY A 45 -5.92 -12.47 -8.57
CA GLY A 45 -6.70 -13.47 -9.33
C GLY A 45 -6.44 -13.47 -10.84
N HIS A 46 -5.57 -12.61 -11.36
CA HIS A 46 -5.29 -12.51 -12.80
C HIS A 46 -4.55 -13.76 -13.32
N PRO A 47 -4.80 -14.23 -14.57
CA PRO A 47 -4.11 -15.42 -15.12
C PRO A 47 -2.57 -15.32 -15.12
N ASP A 48 -2.03 -14.11 -15.22
CA ASP A 48 -0.60 -13.85 -15.20
C ASP A 48 -0.03 -13.56 -13.80
N ALA A 49 -0.82 -13.71 -12.72
CA ALA A 49 -0.38 -13.33 -11.38
C ALA A 49 0.90 -14.04 -10.91
N GLY A 50 1.12 -15.29 -11.32
CA GLY A 50 2.35 -16.03 -11.00
C GLY A 50 3.53 -15.76 -11.95
N ARG A 51 3.38 -14.91 -12.97
CA ARG A 51 4.43 -14.61 -13.95
C ARG A 51 5.17 -13.35 -13.54
N ARG A 52 6.50 -13.44 -13.43
CA ARG A 52 7.35 -12.25 -13.31
C ARG A 52 7.54 -11.60 -14.70
N PRO A 53 7.35 -10.28 -14.84
CA PRO A 53 7.58 -9.58 -16.11
C PRO A 53 9.06 -9.49 -16.48
N GLU A 54 9.94 -9.47 -15.49
CA GLU A 54 11.41 -9.43 -15.61
C GLU A 54 12.02 -10.23 -14.45
N ALA A 55 13.28 -10.66 -14.57
CA ALA A 55 13.93 -11.49 -13.54
C ALA A 55 13.92 -10.83 -12.14
N GLU A 56 14.18 -9.52 -12.10
CA GLU A 56 14.31 -8.73 -10.88
C GLU A 56 13.00 -8.04 -10.45
N THR A 57 11.91 -8.22 -11.21
CA THR A 57 10.59 -7.65 -10.86
C THR A 57 9.71 -8.75 -10.31
N TRP A 58 9.06 -8.49 -9.17
CA TRP A 58 8.13 -9.43 -8.57
C TRP A 58 6.91 -9.69 -9.46
N SER A 59 6.33 -10.88 -9.30
CA SER A 59 5.06 -11.27 -9.91
C SER A 59 3.89 -10.65 -9.15
N GLY A 60 2.69 -10.72 -9.75
CA GLY A 60 1.47 -10.24 -9.10
C GLY A 60 1.20 -10.91 -7.75
N THR A 61 1.43 -12.23 -7.67
CA THR A 61 1.29 -13.00 -6.43
C THR A 61 2.28 -12.54 -5.35
N GLU A 62 3.55 -12.34 -5.71
CA GLU A 62 4.58 -11.90 -4.76
C GLU A 62 4.30 -10.48 -4.22
N TYR A 63 3.83 -9.57 -5.07
CA TYR A 63 3.38 -8.25 -4.60
C TYR A 63 2.17 -8.34 -3.66
N VAL A 64 1.21 -9.23 -3.94
CA VAL A 64 0.05 -9.43 -3.06
C VAL A 64 0.46 -10.00 -1.70
N GLU A 65 1.35 -10.99 -1.67
CA GLU A 65 1.91 -11.54 -0.43
C GLU A 65 2.62 -10.43 0.37
N HIS A 66 3.44 -9.63 -0.30
CA HIS A 66 4.10 -8.49 0.31
C HIS A 66 3.12 -7.46 0.90
N CYS A 67 2.00 -7.19 0.22
CA CYS A 67 0.97 -6.29 0.73
C CYS A 67 0.30 -6.81 2.01
N VAL A 68 0.12 -8.13 2.16
CA VAL A 68 -0.40 -8.73 3.40
C VAL A 68 0.60 -8.54 4.54
N ASP A 69 1.88 -8.82 4.29
CA ASP A 69 2.95 -8.63 5.29
C ASP A 69 3.11 -7.16 5.70
N GLY A 70 3.05 -6.23 4.74
CA GLY A 70 3.13 -4.79 4.99
C GLY A 70 1.96 -4.27 5.83
N ALA A 71 0.75 -4.76 5.56
CA ALA A 71 -0.44 -4.44 6.34
C ALA A 71 -0.35 -5.01 7.76
N ASP A 72 0.08 -6.26 7.94
CA ASP A 72 0.28 -6.87 9.26
C ASP A 72 1.25 -6.04 10.11
N GLN A 73 2.45 -5.80 9.58
CA GLN A 73 3.51 -5.08 10.30
C GLN A 73 3.06 -3.68 10.71
N THR A 74 2.38 -2.96 9.81
CA THR A 74 1.92 -1.61 10.09
C THR A 74 0.77 -1.60 11.09
N VAL A 75 -0.21 -2.50 10.95
CA VAL A 75 -1.33 -2.61 11.90
C VAL A 75 -0.82 -2.99 13.30
N ALA A 76 0.11 -3.94 13.40
CA ALA A 76 0.72 -4.33 14.67
C ALA A 76 1.46 -3.15 15.32
N LEU A 77 2.23 -2.39 14.53
CA LEU A 77 2.91 -1.18 14.99
C LEU A 77 1.93 -0.13 15.52
N CYS A 78 0.89 0.17 14.75
CA CYS A 78 -0.12 1.15 15.11
C CYS A 78 -0.91 0.73 16.35
N ASN A 79 -1.25 -0.56 16.50
CA ASN A 79 -1.89 -1.09 17.70
C ASN A 79 -1.02 -0.87 18.95
N ARG A 80 0.28 -1.18 18.88
CA ARG A 80 1.21 -0.92 20.01
C ARG A 80 1.27 0.57 20.36
N ALA A 81 1.46 1.44 19.38
CA ALA A 81 1.52 2.90 19.59
C ALA A 81 0.23 3.45 20.19
N ALA A 82 -0.92 2.92 19.77
CA ALA A 82 -2.25 3.32 20.27
C ALA A 82 -2.63 2.68 21.61
N GLY A 83 -1.76 1.84 22.22
CA GLY A 83 -2.05 1.13 23.46
C GLY A 83 -3.16 0.07 23.32
N ARG A 84 -3.33 -0.48 22.11
CA ARG A 84 -4.35 -1.48 21.78
C ARG A 84 -3.75 -2.89 21.87
N PRO A 85 -4.57 -3.94 22.13
CA PRO A 85 -4.12 -5.31 22.07
C PRO A 85 -3.53 -5.67 20.70
N GLU A 86 -2.60 -6.64 20.69
CA GLU A 86 -2.12 -7.23 19.44
C GLU A 86 -3.26 -7.97 18.72
N SER A 87 -3.26 -7.88 17.39
CA SER A 87 -4.14 -8.64 16.51
C SER A 87 -3.47 -9.95 16.08
N GLU A 88 -4.27 -10.94 15.72
CA GLU A 88 -3.74 -12.13 15.03
C GLU A 88 -3.18 -11.71 13.66
N PRO A 89 -2.02 -12.25 13.24
CA PRO A 89 -1.46 -11.93 11.92
C PRO A 89 -2.41 -12.37 10.80
N PRO A 90 -2.67 -11.51 9.79
CA PRO A 90 -3.45 -11.88 8.62
C PRO A 90 -2.71 -12.93 7.79
N VAL A 91 -3.45 -13.84 7.18
CA VAL A 91 -2.90 -14.84 6.24
C VAL A 91 -3.44 -14.64 4.82
N SER A 92 -4.24 -13.61 4.61
CA SER A 92 -4.88 -13.27 3.35
C SER A 92 -5.11 -11.76 3.22
N LEU A 93 -5.38 -11.28 2.00
CA LEU A 93 -5.79 -9.89 1.75
C LEU A 93 -7.08 -9.52 2.47
N SER A 94 -8.04 -10.45 2.56
CA SER A 94 -9.30 -10.21 3.27
C SER A 94 -9.05 -9.99 4.76
N ASP A 95 -8.21 -10.81 5.39
CA ASP A 95 -7.86 -10.64 6.81
C ASP A 95 -7.13 -9.31 7.03
N ALA A 96 -6.20 -8.96 6.13
CA ALA A 96 -5.47 -7.70 6.18
C ALA A 96 -6.41 -6.49 6.01
N ALA A 97 -7.39 -6.58 5.11
CA ALA A 97 -8.40 -5.57 4.89
C ALA A 97 -9.27 -5.37 6.14
N ASP A 98 -9.75 -6.47 6.74
CA ASP A 98 -10.58 -6.43 7.95
C ASP A 98 -9.81 -5.84 9.13
N GLY A 99 -8.56 -6.27 9.34
CA GLY A 99 -7.69 -5.73 10.40
C GLY A 99 -7.41 -4.23 10.23
N THR A 100 -7.10 -3.82 9.00
CA THR A 100 -6.87 -2.41 8.65
C THR A 100 -8.12 -1.57 8.86
N ALA A 101 -9.28 -2.04 8.37
CA ALA A 101 -10.55 -1.34 8.53
C ALA A 101 -10.97 -1.22 10.00
N ALA A 102 -10.81 -2.30 10.78
CA ALA A 102 -11.09 -2.31 12.21
C ALA A 102 -10.22 -1.30 12.96
N LEU A 103 -8.92 -1.20 12.63
CA LEU A 103 -8.03 -0.22 13.20
C LEU A 103 -8.48 1.22 12.87
N VAL A 104 -8.64 1.54 11.58
CA VAL A 104 -9.03 2.89 11.11
C VAL A 104 -10.35 3.34 11.76
N HIS A 105 -11.32 2.43 11.88
CA HIS A 105 -12.63 2.74 12.44
C HIS A 105 -12.62 3.01 13.95
N GLN A 106 -11.70 2.39 14.70
CA GLN A 106 -11.73 2.38 16.16
C GLN A 106 -10.74 3.34 16.83
N LEU A 107 -9.83 3.96 16.06
CA LEU A 107 -8.86 4.91 16.60
C LEU A 107 -9.55 6.22 16.99
N THR A 108 -9.25 6.69 18.20
CA THR A 108 -9.58 8.05 18.65
C THR A 108 -8.58 9.05 18.08
N ASP A 109 -8.92 10.35 18.08
CA ASP A 109 -8.02 11.41 17.62
C ASP A 109 -6.66 11.39 18.33
N ALA A 110 -6.65 11.18 19.66
CA ALA A 110 -5.42 11.09 20.43
C ALA A 110 -4.55 9.88 20.04
N GLN A 111 -5.17 8.77 19.63
CA GLN A 111 -4.43 7.59 19.17
C GLN A 111 -3.90 7.75 17.74
N TRP A 112 -4.59 8.51 16.90
CA TRP A 112 -4.09 8.86 15.56
C TRP A 112 -2.78 9.65 15.62
N ASP A 113 -2.64 10.50 16.63
CA ASP A 113 -1.46 11.35 16.81
C ASP A 113 -0.38 10.70 17.70
N ALA A 114 -0.61 9.47 18.18
CA ALA A 114 0.36 8.76 19.00
C ALA A 114 1.64 8.44 18.20
N PRO A 115 2.85 8.63 18.79
CA PRO A 115 4.10 8.32 18.11
C PRO A 115 4.34 6.81 18.07
N THR A 116 4.87 6.35 16.94
CA THR A 116 5.33 4.97 16.72
C THR A 116 6.81 4.82 17.07
N ASP A 117 7.28 3.57 17.21
CA ASP A 117 8.66 3.24 17.63
C ASP A 117 9.52 2.57 16.53
N ALA A 118 9.02 2.47 15.29
CA ALA A 118 9.66 1.70 14.22
C ALA A 118 10.64 2.49 13.34
N TRP A 119 10.63 3.82 13.41
CA TRP A 119 11.44 4.66 12.51
C TRP A 119 12.50 5.47 13.28
N PRO A 120 13.64 5.80 12.64
CA PRO A 120 14.68 6.63 13.26
C PRO A 120 14.27 8.11 13.41
N PHE A 121 13.05 8.45 13.01
CA PHE A 121 12.45 9.77 13.13
C PHE A 121 11.00 9.61 13.62
N GLU A 122 10.43 10.68 14.16
CA GLU A 122 9.07 10.67 14.70
C GLU A 122 8.05 10.44 13.57
N VAL A 123 7.24 9.40 13.73
CA VAL A 123 6.13 9.02 12.83
C VAL A 123 4.93 8.73 13.72
N SER A 124 3.82 9.42 13.48
CA SER A 124 2.55 9.14 14.17
C SER A 124 1.83 7.93 13.55
N VAL A 125 0.86 7.37 14.27
CA VAL A 125 -0.06 6.35 13.72
C VAL A 125 -0.70 6.84 12.42
N ARG A 126 -1.11 8.11 12.35
CA ARG A 126 -1.66 8.72 11.14
C ARG A 126 -0.69 8.64 9.96
N LEU A 127 0.56 9.03 10.16
CA LEU A 127 1.55 9.01 9.09
C LEU A 127 1.90 7.56 8.68
N ALA A 128 1.98 6.63 9.62
CA ALA A 128 2.18 5.22 9.33
C ALA A 128 1.04 4.62 8.50
N MET A 129 -0.22 4.94 8.81
CA MET A 129 -1.37 4.47 8.02
C MET A 129 -1.44 5.11 6.63
N ILE A 130 -1.10 6.40 6.51
CA ILE A 130 -0.98 7.06 5.20
C ILE A 130 0.11 6.39 4.36
N HIS A 131 1.24 6.07 4.97
CA HIS A 131 2.33 5.36 4.31
C HIS A 131 1.93 3.96 3.85
N LEU A 132 1.22 3.20 4.69
CA LEU A 132 0.67 1.91 4.27
C LEU A 132 -0.27 2.06 3.08
N LEU A 133 -1.17 3.04 3.10
CA LEU A 133 -2.06 3.27 1.96
C LEU A 133 -1.27 3.57 0.68
N HIS A 134 -0.25 4.42 0.77
CA HIS A 134 0.64 4.70 -0.34
C HIS A 134 1.30 3.43 -0.87
N ASP A 135 1.88 2.62 -0.01
CA ASP A 135 2.60 1.39 -0.37
C ASP A 135 1.68 0.39 -1.10
N LEU A 136 0.48 0.17 -0.57
CA LEU A 136 -0.53 -0.68 -1.20
C LEU A 136 -0.98 -0.14 -2.57
N GLU A 137 -1.24 1.17 -2.68
CA GLU A 137 -1.61 1.82 -3.95
C GLU A 137 -0.45 1.75 -4.97
N HIS A 138 0.79 1.87 -4.49
CA HIS A 138 1.99 1.75 -5.30
C HIS A 138 2.11 0.34 -5.88
N HIS A 139 1.87 -0.69 -5.07
CA HIS A 139 1.94 -2.08 -5.55
C HIS A 139 0.79 -2.45 -6.48
N VAL A 140 -0.40 -1.86 -6.33
CA VAL A 140 -1.44 -1.95 -7.37
C VAL A 140 -0.91 -1.43 -8.72
N TRP A 141 -0.14 -0.34 -8.70
CA TRP A 141 0.47 0.22 -9.91
C TRP A 141 1.60 -0.67 -10.46
N ASP A 142 2.47 -1.21 -9.60
CA ASP A 142 3.52 -2.15 -9.99
C ASP A 142 2.98 -3.39 -10.70
N ILE A 143 1.96 -4.03 -10.10
CA ILE A 143 1.35 -5.23 -10.68
C ILE A 143 0.74 -4.92 -12.06
N ARG A 144 0.03 -3.79 -12.19
CA ARG A 144 -0.54 -3.34 -13.47
C ARG A 144 0.53 -3.13 -14.53
N ARG A 145 1.67 -2.52 -14.17
CA ARG A 145 2.82 -2.37 -15.08
C ARG A 145 3.42 -3.72 -15.46
N GLY A 146 3.52 -4.64 -14.51
CA GLY A 146 3.99 -5.99 -14.77
C GLY A 146 3.12 -6.72 -15.79
N TYR A 147 1.80 -6.70 -15.61
CA TYR A 147 0.86 -7.29 -16.57
C TYR A 147 0.91 -6.62 -17.93
N ALA A 148 1.02 -5.29 -17.99
CA ALA A 148 1.19 -4.59 -19.27
C ALA A 148 2.48 -5.01 -20.00
N LYS A 149 3.60 -5.19 -19.28
CA LYS A 149 4.86 -5.68 -19.85
C LYS A 149 4.71 -7.10 -20.41
N LEU A 150 4.08 -8.01 -19.66
CA LEU A 150 3.82 -9.38 -20.10
C LEU A 150 2.97 -9.39 -21.38
N ALA A 151 1.88 -8.61 -21.39
CA ALA A 151 0.98 -8.51 -22.54
C ALA A 151 1.69 -7.97 -23.80
N LEU A 152 2.58 -6.99 -23.66
CA LEU A 152 3.41 -6.48 -24.76
C LEU A 152 4.41 -7.52 -25.26
N ALA A 153 5.02 -8.29 -24.36
CA ALA A 153 5.97 -9.36 -24.71
C ALA A 153 5.30 -10.55 -25.40
N ASP A 154 4.06 -10.87 -25.02
CA ASP A 154 3.26 -11.97 -25.61
C ASP A 154 2.70 -11.61 -27.01
N GLY A 155 2.99 -10.40 -27.52
CA GLY A 155 2.75 -10.04 -28.92
C GLY A 155 1.30 -9.66 -29.23
N ILE A 156 0.56 -9.06 -28.29
CA ILE A 156 -0.68 -8.37 -28.62
C ILE A 156 -0.34 -7.31 -29.69
N GLU A 157 -0.89 -7.47 -30.89
CA GLU A 157 -0.66 -6.56 -32.02
C GLU A 157 -1.03 -5.12 -31.61
N VAL A 158 -0.02 -4.26 -31.41
CA VAL A 158 -0.24 -2.86 -31.05
C VAL A 158 -0.05 -2.00 -32.29
N ALA A 159 -1.11 -1.35 -32.73
CA ALA A 159 -0.99 -0.16 -33.56
C ALA A 159 -0.35 0.95 -32.70
N THR A 160 0.96 1.11 -32.79
CA THR A 160 1.64 2.23 -32.13
C THR A 160 1.36 3.50 -32.92
N SER A 161 0.82 4.52 -32.26
CA SER A 161 0.76 5.87 -32.83
C SER A 161 2.19 6.40 -32.89
N SER A 162 2.89 6.15 -33.99
CA SER A 162 4.09 6.88 -34.34
C SER A 162 3.66 8.33 -34.59
N ARG A 163 4.18 9.26 -33.77
CA ARG A 163 4.14 10.69 -34.06
C ARG A 163 5.31 11.04 -34.97
#